data_AF-A0A3C1TGD0-F1
#
_entry.id   AF-A0A3C1TGD0-F1
#
_cell.length_a   1.000
_cell.length_b   1.000
_cell.length_c   1.000
_cell.angle_alpha   90.00
_cell.angle_beta   90.00
_cell.angle_gamma   90.00
#
_symmetry.space_group_name_H-M   'P 1'
#
loop_
_entity.id
_entity.type
_entity.pdbx_description
1 polymer ?
#
loop_
_entity_poly.entity_id
_entity_poly.type
_entity_poly.pdbx_seq_one_letter_code
_entity_poly.pdbx_strand_id
1 'polypeptide(L)'
;MSLDKFRQDCFKHEDVEIVVGAEAAEQSYVGKYKLDVSKDGLERWRYYNGQEEGDVRATPELREFLKTLDEIQLYRPNPLKFTEAEPIISSVTIQEDVANLIPFLETLRDEYRENFAQIEEDIRKCLPEFQDIRFKTVAPTTNSNDNRTFKKWGLFSEVSKMTYWAEELSEGVLYFVALLCIIHQPKPPKLLLLEEPERGIHPRRIKEVMDFIFNLSQSKGIQVIMTSHHPYVLNEFEDIPEAVFVFDKDEDGATQVRNLQKDIIAPSNEENDKQGLPRIKFTQDLAEHWFSGFLGGVPA
;
A
#
# COMPACT_ATOMS: atom_id res chain seq x y z
N MET A 1 0.64 -33.77 -3.24
CA MET A 1 -0.24 -32.80 -2.55
C MET A 1 -1.01 -32.08 -3.65
N SER A 2 -2.35 -32.20 -3.72
CA SER A 2 -3.10 -31.62 -4.85
C SER A 2 -3.19 -30.09 -4.72
N LEU A 3 -3.16 -29.38 -5.85
CA LEU A 3 -3.32 -27.92 -5.92
C LEU A 3 -4.62 -27.42 -5.25
N ASP A 4 -5.64 -28.27 -5.16
CA ASP A 4 -6.91 -27.95 -4.50
C ASP A 4 -6.77 -27.78 -2.98
N LYS A 5 -5.80 -28.46 -2.35
CA LYS A 5 -5.53 -28.31 -0.91
C LYS A 5 -4.82 -26.98 -0.61
N PHE A 6 -3.93 -26.53 -1.50
CA PHE A 6 -3.23 -25.26 -1.37
C PHE A 6 -4.16 -24.05 -1.55
N ARG A 7 -5.21 -24.17 -2.38
CA ARG A 7 -6.23 -23.12 -2.57
C ARG A 7 -7.21 -22.99 -1.39
N GLN A 8 -7.38 -24.03 -0.58
CA GLN A 8 -8.19 -23.97 0.64
C GLN A 8 -7.48 -23.25 1.79
N ASP A 9 -6.14 -23.25 1.79
CA ASP A 9 -5.30 -22.63 2.82
C ASP A 9 -4.91 -21.17 2.50
N CYS A 10 -5.42 -20.60 1.40
CA CYS A 10 -5.22 -19.18 1.09
C CYS A 10 -6.13 -18.31 1.97
N PHE A 11 -5.53 -17.40 2.73
CA PHE A 11 -6.19 -16.34 3.51
C PHE A 11 -7.37 -15.73 2.76
N LYS A 12 -8.59 -15.93 3.26
CA LYS A 12 -9.77 -15.21 2.79
C LYS A 12 -9.88 -13.90 3.56
N HIS A 13 -10.32 -12.84 2.88
CA HIS A 13 -10.51 -11.50 3.45
C HIS A 13 -11.50 -11.48 4.63
N GLU A 14 -12.39 -12.47 4.69
CA GLU A 14 -13.37 -12.68 5.76
C GLU A 14 -12.73 -13.18 7.08
N ASP A 15 -11.46 -13.57 7.03
CA ASP A 15 -10.70 -14.17 8.14
C ASP A 15 -9.58 -13.23 8.67
N VAL A 16 -9.60 -11.93 8.31
CA VAL A 16 -8.67 -10.96 8.87
C VAL A 16 -9.05 -10.68 10.33
N GLU A 17 -8.45 -11.42 11.25
CA GLU A 17 -8.50 -11.13 12.69
C GLU A 17 -7.55 -9.96 13.01
N ILE A 18 -8.10 -8.75 13.22
CA ILE A 18 -7.32 -7.64 13.77
C ILE A 18 -7.18 -7.87 15.27
N VAL A 19 -6.02 -8.37 15.68
CA VAL A 19 -5.63 -8.46 17.09
C VAL A 19 -4.99 -7.13 17.48
N VAL A 20 -5.74 -6.32 18.22
CA VAL A 20 -5.23 -5.05 18.76
C VAL A 20 -4.68 -5.31 20.14
N GLY A 21 -3.36 -5.15 20.29
CA GLY A 21 -2.70 -5.06 21.58
C GLY A 21 -2.63 -3.60 22.01
N ALA A 22 -3.35 -3.23 23.07
CA ALA A 22 -3.17 -1.93 23.72
C ALA A 22 -2.56 -2.17 25.11
N GLU A 23 -1.51 -1.43 25.43
CA GLU A 23 -0.87 -1.43 26.75
C GLU A 23 -1.14 -0.09 27.42
N ALA A 24 -1.90 -0.11 28.50
CA ALA A 24 -2.17 1.07 29.33
C ALA A 24 -2.07 0.67 30.79
N ALA A 25 -1.21 1.38 31.55
CA ALA A 25 -1.08 1.26 33.00
C ALA A 25 -1.07 -0.18 33.53
N GLU A 26 -0.01 -0.94 33.18
CA GLU A 26 0.27 -2.31 33.67
C GLU A 26 -0.72 -3.40 33.22
N GLN A 27 -1.61 -3.12 32.26
CA GLN A 27 -2.51 -4.11 31.68
C GLN A 27 -2.37 -4.21 30.15
N SER A 28 -2.14 -5.43 29.68
CA SER A 28 -2.13 -5.78 28.26
C SER A 28 -3.52 -6.28 27.85
N TYR A 29 -4.17 -5.58 26.92
CA TYR A 29 -5.44 -6.02 26.35
C TYR A 29 -5.18 -6.66 24.99
N VAL A 30 -5.34 -7.99 24.89
CA VAL A 30 -5.30 -8.73 23.62
C VAL A 30 -6.72 -9.17 23.31
N GLY A 31 -7.39 -8.46 22.39
CA GLY A 31 -8.78 -8.71 22.05
C GLY A 31 -8.99 -9.03 20.58
N LYS A 32 -9.82 -10.04 20.31
CA LYS A 32 -10.41 -10.28 19.00
C LYS A 32 -11.63 -9.38 18.84
N TYR A 33 -11.63 -8.49 17.85
CA TYR A 33 -12.76 -7.61 17.57
C TYR A 33 -13.44 -8.03 16.28
N LYS A 34 -14.76 -8.25 16.34
CA LYS A 34 -15.61 -8.49 15.16
C LYS A 34 -16.73 -7.46 15.16
N LEU A 35 -16.84 -6.69 14.08
CA LEU A 35 -17.94 -5.75 13.89
C LEU A 35 -19.23 -6.54 13.65
N ASP A 36 -20.14 -6.56 14.63
CA ASP A 36 -21.46 -7.19 14.53
C ASP A 36 -22.51 -6.09 14.34
N VAL A 37 -22.85 -5.79 13.08
CA VAL A 37 -23.91 -4.84 12.75
C VAL A 37 -25.26 -5.55 12.92
N SER A 38 -25.75 -5.59 14.15
CA SER A 38 -27.09 -6.12 14.43
C SER A 38 -28.18 -5.25 13.79
N LYS A 39 -29.35 -5.84 13.48
CA LYS A 39 -30.51 -5.21 12.81
C LYS A 39 -31.07 -3.96 13.51
N ASP A 40 -30.60 -3.64 14.71
CA ASP A 40 -31.06 -2.54 15.54
C ASP A 40 -30.16 -1.29 15.45
N GLY A 41 -29.12 -1.31 14.60
CA GLY A 41 -28.20 -0.17 14.39
C GLY A 41 -27.26 0.11 15.57
N LEU A 42 -27.20 -0.80 16.54
CA LEU A 42 -26.29 -0.73 17.69
C LEU A 42 -25.04 -1.55 17.40
N GLU A 43 -23.89 -0.86 17.24
CA GLU A 43 -22.56 -1.47 17.19
C GLU A 43 -22.25 -2.12 18.54
N ARG A 44 -22.11 -3.45 18.56
CA ARG A 44 -21.67 -4.21 19.74
C ARG A 44 -20.33 -4.86 19.46
N TRP A 45 -19.35 -4.53 20.30
CA TRP A 45 -17.99 -5.05 20.21
C TRP A 45 -17.80 -6.14 21.27
N ARG A 46 -17.57 -7.38 20.82
CA ARG A 46 -17.27 -8.51 21.71
C ARG A 46 -15.76 -8.69 21.83
N TYR A 47 -15.32 -9.07 23.03
CA TYR A 47 -13.95 -9.49 23.30
C TYR A 47 -13.91 -11.00 23.55
N TYR A 48 -12.77 -11.63 23.19
CA TYR A 48 -12.53 -13.06 23.39
C TYR A 48 -11.11 -13.28 23.94
N ASN A 49 -10.97 -13.74 25.19
CA ASN A 49 -9.67 -14.19 25.75
C ASN A 49 -9.44 -15.70 25.73
N GLY A 50 -10.31 -16.47 25.06
CA GLY A 50 -10.24 -17.93 25.09
C GLY A 50 -11.04 -18.62 26.20
N GLN A 51 -11.62 -17.88 27.16
CA GLN A 51 -12.43 -18.47 28.25
C GLN A 51 -13.83 -17.84 28.42
N GLU A 52 -14.04 -16.56 28.09
CA GLU A 52 -15.36 -15.90 28.19
C GLU A 52 -15.64 -14.97 27.00
N GLU A 53 -16.91 -14.93 26.56
CA GLU A 53 -17.46 -13.87 25.70
C GLU A 53 -18.14 -12.81 26.58
N GLY A 54 -17.74 -11.55 26.43
CA GLY A 54 -18.33 -10.42 27.15
C GLY A 54 -18.52 -9.19 26.26
N ASP A 55 -19.55 -8.40 26.57
CA ASP A 55 -19.73 -7.07 25.98
C ASP A 55 -18.69 -6.11 26.57
N VAL A 56 -17.77 -5.61 25.74
CA VAL A 56 -16.87 -4.56 26.17
C VAL A 56 -17.64 -3.25 26.15
N ARG A 57 -17.76 -2.58 27.30
CA ARG A 57 -18.09 -1.15 27.31
C ARG A 57 -16.91 -0.42 26.68
N ALA A 58 -16.97 -0.19 25.37
CA ALA A 58 -15.92 0.50 24.65
C ALA A 58 -15.71 1.88 25.31
N THR A 59 -14.52 2.08 25.88
CA THR A 59 -14.09 3.37 26.42
C THR A 59 -14.07 4.40 25.29
N PRO A 60 -14.16 5.71 25.59
CA PRO A 60 -14.06 6.75 24.56
C PRO A 60 -12.82 6.57 23.67
N GLU A 61 -11.68 6.22 24.27
CA GLU A 61 -10.40 6.03 23.59
C GLU A 61 -10.43 4.79 22.65
N LEU A 62 -11.03 3.68 23.11
CA LEU A 62 -11.19 2.49 22.27
C LEU A 62 -12.16 2.76 21.11
N ARG A 63 -13.24 3.52 21.32
CA ARG A 63 -14.14 3.91 20.22
C ARG A 63 -13.47 4.80 19.21
N GLU A 64 -12.65 5.74 19.67
CA GLU A 64 -11.89 6.63 18.79
C GLU A 64 -10.88 5.83 17.96
N PHE A 65 -10.14 4.93 18.59
CA PHE A 65 -9.23 4.02 17.90
C PHE A 65 -9.94 3.09 16.89
N LEU A 66 -11.07 2.49 17.28
CA LEU A 66 -11.84 1.63 16.37
C LEU A 66 -12.42 2.42 15.19
N LYS A 67 -12.86 3.66 15.40
CA LYS A 67 -13.23 4.56 14.30
C LYS A 67 -12.06 4.83 13.36
N THR A 68 -10.85 4.98 13.89
CA THR A 68 -9.65 5.10 13.07
C THR A 68 -9.37 3.82 12.26
N LEU A 69 -9.67 2.63 12.80
CA LEU A 69 -9.56 1.38 12.05
C LEU A 69 -10.58 1.28 10.91
N ASP A 70 -11.81 1.76 11.10
CA ASP A 70 -12.82 1.80 10.03
C ASP A 70 -12.44 2.75 8.89
N GLU A 71 -11.56 3.72 9.13
CA GLU A 71 -10.99 4.61 8.11
C GLU A 71 -9.82 3.97 7.32
N ILE A 72 -9.36 2.78 7.73
CA ILE A 72 -8.30 2.06 7.01
C ILE A 72 -8.90 1.38 5.79
N GLN A 73 -8.55 1.89 4.61
CA GLN A 73 -8.92 1.27 3.35
C GLN A 73 -7.73 0.50 2.76
N LEU A 74 -7.94 -0.78 2.44
CA LEU A 74 -6.93 -1.60 1.79
C LEU A 74 -7.11 -1.58 0.28
N TYR A 75 -6.20 -0.92 -0.43
CA TYR A 75 -6.20 -0.92 -1.88
C TYR A 75 -5.39 -2.11 -2.42
N ARG A 76 -6.00 -2.83 -3.37
CA ARG A 76 -5.41 -3.94 -4.12
C ARG A 76 -5.70 -3.75 -5.61
N PRO A 77 -5.05 -2.77 -6.25
CA PRO A 77 -5.33 -2.47 -7.65
C PRO A 77 -5.24 -3.72 -8.51
N ASN A 78 -6.26 -3.96 -9.33
CA ASN A 78 -6.27 -5.08 -10.27
C ASN A 78 -6.22 -4.55 -11.71
N PRO A 79 -5.06 -4.55 -12.37
CA PRO A 79 -4.90 -4.05 -13.74
C PRO A 79 -5.93 -4.57 -14.74
N LEU A 80 -6.43 -5.80 -14.55
CA LEU A 80 -7.45 -6.39 -15.44
C LEU A 80 -8.81 -5.69 -15.32
N LYS A 81 -9.11 -5.04 -14.19
CA LYS A 81 -10.40 -4.40 -13.93
C LYS A 81 -10.48 -2.96 -14.43
N PHE A 82 -9.35 -2.31 -14.69
CA PHE A 82 -9.33 -0.91 -15.11
C PHE A 82 -8.61 -0.68 -16.44
N THR A 83 -8.35 -1.74 -17.20
CA THR A 83 -7.94 -1.66 -18.61
C THR A 83 -9.12 -1.77 -19.56
N GLU A 84 -10.25 -2.29 -19.10
CA GLU A 84 -11.50 -2.38 -19.87
C GLU A 84 -12.25 -1.03 -19.89
N ALA A 85 -13.21 -0.94 -20.80
CA ALA A 85 -14.07 0.24 -20.90
C ALA A 85 -15.16 0.21 -19.82
N GLU A 86 -15.35 1.33 -19.14
CA GLU A 86 -16.34 1.48 -18.06
C GLU A 86 -17.42 2.51 -18.45
N PRO A 87 -18.66 2.36 -17.94
CA PRO A 87 -19.70 3.35 -18.15
C PRO A 87 -19.40 4.63 -17.37
N ILE A 88 -19.79 5.77 -17.95
CA ILE A 88 -19.63 7.07 -17.29
C ILE A 88 -20.65 7.19 -16.14
N ILE A 89 -20.14 7.20 -14.92
CA ILE A 89 -20.89 7.42 -13.68
C ILE A 89 -20.04 8.34 -12.78
N SER A 90 -20.66 9.18 -11.96
CA SER A 90 -19.92 10.02 -10.99
C SER A 90 -19.30 9.14 -9.90
N SER A 91 -18.02 9.37 -9.60
CA SER A 91 -17.30 8.65 -8.54
C SER A 91 -16.20 9.52 -7.95
N VAL A 92 -16.34 9.91 -6.67
CA VAL A 92 -15.40 10.82 -6.00
C VAL A 92 -14.29 10.08 -5.25
N THR A 93 -14.48 8.79 -4.99
CA THR A 93 -13.55 7.92 -4.24
C THR A 93 -13.16 6.74 -5.10
N ILE A 94 -11.88 6.37 -5.09
CA ILE A 94 -11.42 5.18 -5.81
C ILE A 94 -11.74 3.90 -5.02
N GLN A 95 -12.18 2.85 -5.70
CA GLN A 95 -12.46 1.55 -5.09
C GLN A 95 -11.16 0.83 -4.72
N GLU A 96 -11.27 -0.14 -3.81
CA GLU A 96 -10.13 -0.94 -3.34
C GLU A 96 -9.36 -1.60 -4.50
N ASP A 97 -10.06 -2.16 -5.48
CA ASP A 97 -9.47 -2.81 -6.64
C ASP A 97 -9.25 -1.88 -7.84
N VAL A 98 -9.59 -0.60 -7.68
CA VAL A 98 -9.41 0.47 -8.67
C VAL A 98 -10.26 0.25 -9.93
N ALA A 99 -11.28 -0.64 -9.90
CA ALA A 99 -12.14 -0.90 -11.05
C ALA A 99 -12.84 0.36 -11.60
N ASN A 100 -13.18 1.30 -10.71
CA ASN A 100 -13.82 2.57 -11.05
C ASN A 100 -12.83 3.67 -11.49
N LEU A 101 -11.63 3.35 -11.97
CA LEU A 101 -10.62 4.34 -12.37
C LEU A 101 -11.15 5.38 -13.37
N ILE A 102 -11.84 4.94 -14.42
CA ILE A 102 -12.36 5.83 -15.47
C ILE A 102 -13.41 6.82 -14.93
N PRO A 103 -14.49 6.37 -14.28
CA PRO A 103 -15.46 7.30 -13.70
C PRO A 103 -14.84 8.20 -12.62
N PHE A 104 -13.87 7.69 -11.86
CA PHE A 104 -13.12 8.49 -10.88
C PHE A 104 -12.32 9.61 -11.54
N LEU A 105 -11.47 9.29 -12.52
CA LEU A 105 -10.64 10.28 -13.20
C LEU A 105 -11.47 11.32 -13.97
N GLU A 106 -12.59 10.91 -14.58
CA GLU A 106 -13.53 11.85 -15.22
C GLU A 106 -14.15 12.80 -14.18
N THR A 107 -14.57 12.27 -13.02
CA THR A 107 -15.11 13.09 -11.92
C THR A 107 -14.06 14.06 -11.39
N LEU A 108 -12.80 13.62 -11.20
CA LEU A 108 -11.72 14.54 -10.82
C LEU A 108 -11.47 15.59 -11.89
N ARG A 109 -11.46 15.20 -13.17
CA ARG A 109 -11.21 16.13 -14.28
C ARG A 109 -12.23 17.27 -14.30
N ASP A 110 -13.49 16.95 -14.02
CA ASP A 110 -14.62 17.86 -14.19
C ASP A 110 -14.97 18.63 -12.89
N GLU A 111 -14.84 18.00 -11.71
CA GLU A 111 -15.21 18.59 -10.40
C GLU A 111 -14.02 18.94 -9.49
N TYR A 112 -12.91 18.21 -9.58
CA TYR A 112 -11.72 18.37 -8.71
C TYR A 112 -10.46 18.62 -9.55
N ARG A 113 -10.52 19.68 -10.37
CA ARG A 113 -9.52 19.95 -11.42
C ARG A 113 -8.08 20.02 -10.91
N GLU A 114 -7.87 20.54 -9.70
CA GLU A 114 -6.55 20.62 -9.06
C GLU A 114 -5.99 19.23 -8.77
N ASN A 115 -6.80 18.34 -8.19
CA ASN A 115 -6.44 16.94 -7.93
C ASN A 115 -6.07 16.21 -9.23
N PHE A 116 -6.88 16.37 -10.28
CA PHE A 116 -6.58 15.78 -11.59
C PHE A 116 -5.28 16.32 -12.18
N ALA A 117 -5.03 17.63 -12.07
CA ALA A 117 -3.80 18.25 -12.57
C ALA A 117 -2.54 17.75 -11.83
N GLN A 118 -2.65 17.48 -10.53
CA GLN A 118 -1.57 16.89 -9.75
C GLN A 118 -1.24 15.45 -10.20
N ILE A 119 -2.26 14.65 -10.55
CA ILE A 119 -2.04 13.32 -11.15
C ILE A 119 -1.23 13.46 -12.45
N GLU A 120 -1.62 14.35 -13.36
CA GLU A 120 -0.88 14.56 -14.62
C GLU A 120 0.53 15.13 -14.39
N GLU A 121 0.72 15.93 -13.34
CA GLU A 121 2.04 16.44 -12.97
C GLU A 121 2.98 15.33 -12.48
N ASP A 122 2.50 14.45 -11.62
CA ASP A 122 3.29 13.33 -11.11
C ASP A 122 3.56 12.28 -12.18
N ILE A 123 2.61 12.05 -13.11
CA ILE A 123 2.87 11.26 -14.32
C ILE A 123 4.04 11.87 -15.10
N ARG A 124 4.03 13.18 -15.36
CA ARG A 124 5.12 13.84 -16.12
C ARG A 124 6.47 13.75 -15.41
N LYS A 125 6.50 13.79 -14.08
CA LYS A 125 7.74 13.70 -13.28
C LYS A 125 8.31 12.29 -13.30
N CYS A 126 7.49 11.29 -13.01
CA CYS A 126 7.94 9.90 -12.83
C CYS A 126 8.02 9.12 -14.16
N LEU A 127 7.15 9.46 -15.12
CA LEU A 127 7.04 8.84 -16.44
C LEU A 127 7.11 9.92 -17.54
N PRO A 128 8.29 10.53 -17.78
CA PRO A 128 8.45 11.67 -18.70
C PRO A 128 8.13 11.37 -20.17
N GLU A 129 7.93 10.10 -20.52
CA GLU A 129 7.44 9.69 -21.84
C GLU A 129 5.95 10.03 -22.07
N PHE A 130 5.18 10.24 -20.99
CA PHE A 130 3.76 10.57 -21.01
C PHE A 130 3.51 12.00 -20.55
N GLN A 131 2.52 12.64 -21.17
CA GLN A 131 2.21 14.06 -20.92
C GLN A 131 0.88 14.27 -20.21
N ASP A 132 -0.18 13.59 -20.66
CA ASP A 132 -1.53 13.76 -20.16
C ASP A 132 -2.36 12.46 -20.26
N ILE A 133 -3.49 12.47 -19.56
CA ILE A 133 -4.45 11.36 -19.57
C ILE A 133 -5.50 11.63 -20.65
N ARG A 134 -5.74 10.65 -21.53
CA ARG A 134 -6.73 10.73 -22.61
C ARG A 134 -7.87 9.77 -22.38
N PHE A 135 -9.06 10.18 -22.78
CA PHE A 135 -10.27 9.35 -22.77
C PHE A 135 -10.84 9.22 -24.19
N LYS A 136 -11.40 8.06 -24.49
CA LYS A 136 -12.10 7.80 -25.76
C LYS A 136 -13.42 7.10 -25.51
N THR A 137 -14.49 7.68 -26.03
CA THR A 137 -15.81 7.05 -26.04
C THR A 137 -15.80 5.81 -26.93
N VAL A 138 -16.34 4.71 -26.42
CA VAL A 138 -16.42 3.41 -27.11
C VAL A 138 -17.84 2.85 -27.00
N ALA A 139 -18.17 1.95 -27.92
CA ALA A 139 -19.39 1.16 -27.82
C ALA A 139 -19.29 0.16 -26.65
N PRO A 140 -20.42 -0.31 -26.09
CA PRO A 140 -20.42 -1.36 -25.08
C PRO A 140 -19.69 -2.60 -25.58
N THR A 141 -18.84 -3.20 -24.74
CA THR A 141 -18.06 -4.41 -25.07
C THR A 141 -18.92 -5.68 -25.17
N THR A 142 -20.12 -5.67 -24.61
CA THR A 142 -21.09 -6.76 -24.69
C THR A 142 -22.30 -6.36 -25.54
N ASN A 143 -22.92 -7.33 -26.22
CA ASN A 143 -24.24 -7.18 -26.89
C ASN A 143 -25.35 -6.98 -25.84
N SER A 144 -25.23 -5.96 -25.01
CA SER A 144 -26.20 -5.55 -24.03
C SER A 144 -27.00 -4.39 -24.61
N ASN A 145 -28.31 -4.33 -24.31
CA ASN A 145 -29.15 -3.14 -24.53
C ASN A 145 -28.75 -2.00 -23.57
N ASP A 146 -27.47 -1.87 -23.25
CA ASP A 146 -26.96 -0.86 -22.35
C ASP A 146 -26.79 0.44 -23.12
N ASN A 147 -27.73 1.36 -22.91
CA ASN A 147 -27.73 2.68 -23.53
C ASN A 147 -26.73 3.67 -22.87
N ARG A 148 -25.90 3.21 -21.92
CA ARG A 148 -24.89 4.05 -21.29
C ARG A 148 -23.72 4.31 -22.24
N THR A 149 -23.07 5.46 -22.04
CA THR A 149 -21.82 5.79 -22.72
C THR A 149 -20.65 5.16 -21.99
N PHE A 150 -19.82 4.42 -22.72
CA PHE A 150 -18.61 3.81 -22.20
C PHE A 150 -17.38 4.58 -22.66
N LYS A 151 -16.35 4.62 -21.82
CA LYS A 151 -15.06 5.21 -22.16
C LYS A 151 -13.95 4.23 -21.86
N LYS A 152 -12.86 4.35 -22.61
CA LYS A 152 -11.54 3.84 -22.23
C LYS A 152 -10.59 5.00 -21.97
N TRP A 153 -9.52 4.72 -21.24
CA TRP A 153 -8.48 5.69 -20.91
C TRP A 153 -7.11 5.24 -21.43
N GLY A 154 -6.18 6.18 -21.49
CA GLY A 154 -4.79 5.93 -21.89
C GLY A 154 -3.90 7.11 -21.60
N LEU A 155 -2.60 6.94 -21.84
CA LEU A 155 -1.60 7.99 -21.68
C LEU A 155 -1.08 8.46 -23.03
N PHE A 156 -1.06 9.77 -23.24
CA PHE A 156 -0.51 10.35 -24.45
C PHE A 156 1.00 10.54 -24.34
N SER A 157 1.74 10.07 -25.34
CA SER A 157 3.17 10.33 -25.46
C SER A 157 3.47 11.40 -26.50
N GLU A 158 4.18 12.44 -26.05
CA GLU A 158 4.69 13.50 -26.92
C GLU A 158 5.79 13.02 -27.86
N VAL A 159 6.53 11.96 -27.48
CA VAL A 159 7.62 11.40 -28.27
C VAL A 159 7.08 10.62 -29.47
N SER A 160 6.15 9.69 -29.24
CA SER A 160 5.56 8.89 -30.32
C SER A 160 4.38 9.56 -31.01
N LYS A 161 3.85 10.65 -30.45
CA LYS A 161 2.62 11.33 -30.90
C LYS A 161 1.39 10.40 -30.92
N MET A 162 1.39 9.39 -30.04
CA MET A 162 0.32 8.39 -29.93
C MET A 162 -0.21 8.33 -28.50
N THR A 163 -1.47 7.91 -28.37
CA THR A 163 -2.05 7.50 -27.09
C THR A 163 -1.86 6.00 -26.94
N TYR A 164 -1.22 5.58 -25.86
CA TYR A 164 -1.16 4.19 -25.43
C TYR A 164 -2.38 3.96 -24.55
N TRP A 165 -3.32 3.15 -25.01
CA TRP A 165 -4.51 2.82 -24.24
C TRP A 165 -4.13 1.89 -23.09
N ALA A 166 -4.97 1.83 -22.05
CA ALA A 166 -4.66 1.10 -20.84
C ALA A 166 -4.21 -0.36 -21.09
N GLU A 167 -4.82 -1.03 -22.07
CA GLU A 167 -4.48 -2.40 -22.50
C GLU A 167 -3.07 -2.55 -23.11
N GLU A 168 -2.43 -1.44 -23.49
CA GLU A 168 -1.08 -1.37 -24.09
C GLU A 168 -0.02 -0.92 -23.08
N LEU A 169 -0.41 -0.47 -21.88
CA LEU A 169 0.51 -0.01 -20.84
C LEU A 169 1.11 -1.19 -20.07
N SER A 170 2.34 -1.02 -19.60
CA SER A 170 2.95 -2.01 -18.70
C SER A 170 2.23 -2.04 -17.36
N GLU A 171 2.26 -3.19 -16.69
CA GLU A 171 1.62 -3.37 -15.39
C GLU A 171 2.15 -2.36 -14.35
N GLY A 172 3.45 -2.07 -14.35
CA GLY A 172 4.05 -1.06 -13.48
C GLY A 172 3.49 0.35 -13.69
N VAL A 173 3.20 0.74 -14.93
CA VAL A 173 2.54 2.03 -15.23
C VAL A 173 1.09 2.03 -14.72
N LEU A 174 0.37 0.91 -14.89
CA LEU A 174 -1.00 0.75 -14.40
C LEU A 174 -1.07 0.87 -12.86
N TYR A 175 -0.17 0.19 -12.13
CA TYR A 175 -0.07 0.33 -10.67
C TYR A 175 0.32 1.74 -10.25
N PHE A 176 1.23 2.38 -10.97
CA PHE A 176 1.64 3.75 -10.65
C PHE A 176 0.46 4.71 -10.80
N VAL A 177 -0.31 4.65 -11.90
CA VAL A 177 -1.50 5.48 -12.07
C VAL A 177 -2.57 5.18 -11.02
N ALA A 178 -2.76 3.91 -10.66
CA ALA A 178 -3.65 3.52 -9.57
C ALA A 178 -3.24 4.16 -8.23
N LEU A 179 -1.94 4.13 -7.90
CA LEU A 179 -1.37 4.78 -6.72
C LEU A 179 -1.64 6.29 -6.74
N LEU A 180 -1.38 6.96 -7.88
CA LEU A 180 -1.68 8.39 -8.05
C LEU A 180 -3.16 8.71 -7.81
N CYS A 181 -4.07 7.86 -8.27
CA CYS A 181 -5.50 8.04 -8.02
C CYS A 181 -5.85 7.96 -6.53
N ILE A 182 -5.27 7.00 -5.80
CA ILE A 182 -5.49 6.80 -4.36
C ILE A 182 -5.02 8.01 -3.54
N ILE A 183 -3.89 8.61 -3.89
CA ILE A 183 -3.29 9.69 -3.09
C ILE A 183 -3.78 11.11 -3.44
N HIS A 184 -4.39 11.25 -4.62
CA HIS A 184 -4.90 12.53 -5.12
C HIS A 184 -6.42 12.56 -5.15
N GLN A 185 -7.11 11.55 -4.62
CA GLN A 185 -8.55 11.68 -4.37
C GLN A 185 -8.83 12.84 -3.38
N PRO A 186 -10.03 13.45 -3.39
CA PRO A 186 -10.33 14.65 -2.59
C PRO A 186 -10.21 14.44 -1.08
N LYS A 187 -10.37 13.19 -0.63
CA LYS A 187 -10.14 12.75 0.74
C LYS A 187 -9.13 11.60 0.74
N PRO A 188 -7.82 11.90 0.66
CA PRO A 188 -6.81 10.85 0.61
C PRO A 188 -6.73 10.10 1.95
N PRO A 189 -6.29 8.83 1.96
CA PRO A 189 -6.14 8.06 3.18
C PRO A 189 -5.05 8.68 4.08
N LYS A 190 -5.18 8.49 5.39
CA LYS A 190 -4.18 8.95 6.38
C LYS A 190 -3.09 7.91 6.64
N LEU A 191 -3.40 6.64 6.39
CA LEU A 191 -2.48 5.52 6.43
C LEU A 191 -2.53 4.79 5.09
N LEU A 192 -1.38 4.50 4.52
CA LEU A 192 -1.22 3.76 3.27
C LEU A 192 -0.35 2.54 3.52
N LEU A 193 -0.90 1.36 3.23
CA LEU A 193 -0.19 0.09 3.30
C LEU A 193 0.11 -0.36 1.87
N LEU A 194 1.39 -0.36 1.48
CA LEU A 194 1.83 -0.71 0.13
C LEU A 194 2.57 -2.05 0.13
N GLU A 195 2.13 -2.97 -0.70
CA GLU A 195 2.87 -4.21 -0.95
C GLU A 195 3.72 -4.02 -2.21
N GLU A 196 5.05 -4.06 -2.06
CA GLU A 196 6.03 -3.93 -3.15
C GLU A 196 5.68 -2.80 -4.15
N PRO A 197 5.56 -1.54 -3.72
CA PRO A 197 5.17 -0.43 -4.61
C PRO A 197 6.12 -0.22 -5.80
N GLU A 198 7.32 -0.76 -5.73
CA GLU A 198 8.32 -0.77 -6.80
C GLU A 198 8.14 -1.89 -7.83
N ARG A 199 7.19 -2.82 -7.64
CA ARG A 199 7.02 -3.99 -8.50
C ARG A 199 6.75 -3.60 -9.96
N GLY A 200 7.53 -4.16 -10.87
CA GLY A 200 7.43 -3.87 -12.30
C GLY A 200 8.01 -2.53 -12.73
N ILE A 201 8.67 -1.80 -11.82
CA ILE A 201 9.40 -0.57 -12.12
C ILE A 201 10.86 -0.90 -12.46
N HIS A 202 11.40 -0.26 -13.50
CA HIS A 202 12.80 -0.43 -13.88
C HIS A 202 13.73 0.07 -12.76
N PRO A 203 14.83 -0.62 -12.38
CA PRO A 203 15.68 -0.24 -11.24
C PRO A 203 16.18 1.21 -11.24
N ARG A 204 16.48 1.76 -12.42
CA ARG A 204 16.87 3.17 -12.61
C ARG A 204 15.79 4.19 -12.17
N ARG A 205 14.55 3.76 -11.98
CA ARG A 205 13.39 4.60 -11.61
C ARG A 205 12.95 4.45 -10.15
N ILE A 206 13.62 3.58 -9.39
CA ILE A 206 13.26 3.28 -8.01
C ILE A 206 13.37 4.52 -7.14
N LYS A 207 14.42 5.33 -7.37
CA LYS A 207 14.61 6.59 -6.65
C LYS A 207 13.41 7.53 -6.82
N GLU A 208 12.90 7.70 -8.05
CA GLU A 208 11.74 8.54 -8.29
C GLU A 208 10.48 8.03 -7.56
N VAL A 209 10.29 6.72 -7.45
CA VAL A 209 9.19 6.12 -6.67
C VAL A 209 9.38 6.37 -5.18
N MET A 210 10.59 6.22 -4.65
CA MET A 210 10.90 6.43 -3.24
C MET A 210 10.81 7.89 -2.83
N ASP A 211 11.37 8.81 -3.62
CA ASP A 211 11.24 10.25 -3.41
C ASP A 211 9.77 10.66 -3.40
N PHE A 212 8.95 10.08 -4.28
CA PHE A 212 7.51 10.28 -4.30
C PHE A 212 6.83 9.76 -3.01
N ILE A 213 7.15 8.54 -2.55
CA ILE A 213 6.61 7.98 -1.30
C ILE A 213 7.02 8.84 -0.08
N PHE A 214 8.26 9.28 -0.01
CA PHE A 214 8.72 10.18 1.06
C PHE A 214 7.96 11.51 1.03
N ASN A 215 7.71 12.07 -0.16
CA ASN A 215 6.91 13.28 -0.31
C ASN A 215 5.46 13.09 0.19
N LEU A 216 4.85 11.91 0.00
CA LEU A 216 3.53 11.62 0.56
C LEU A 216 3.52 11.70 2.09
N SER A 217 4.55 11.14 2.72
CA SER A 217 4.70 11.19 4.17
C SER A 217 4.92 12.62 4.67
N GLN A 218 5.90 13.33 4.10
CA GLN A 218 6.33 14.63 4.61
C GLN A 218 5.37 15.77 4.26
N SER A 219 4.86 15.81 3.02
CA SER A 219 4.08 16.97 2.53
C SER A 219 2.57 16.79 2.69
N LYS A 220 2.08 15.55 2.58
CA LYS A 220 0.64 15.26 2.67
C LYS A 220 0.21 14.72 4.04
N GLY A 221 1.17 14.44 4.93
CA GLY A 221 0.89 13.88 6.26
C GLY A 221 0.24 12.50 6.19
N ILE A 222 0.64 11.69 5.20
CA ILE A 222 0.16 10.32 5.02
C ILE A 222 1.19 9.37 5.62
N GLN A 223 0.82 8.59 6.64
CA GLN A 223 1.69 7.53 7.12
C GLN A 223 1.78 6.43 6.06
N VAL A 224 2.99 6.05 5.65
CA VAL A 224 3.20 4.96 4.69
C VAL A 224 3.92 3.82 5.39
N ILE A 225 3.34 2.63 5.30
CA ILE A 225 3.99 1.36 5.67
C ILE A 225 4.07 0.56 4.38
N MET A 226 5.25 0.07 4.04
CA MET A 226 5.43 -0.69 2.82
C MET A 226 6.35 -1.89 3.03
N THR A 227 6.14 -2.92 2.20
CA THR A 227 7.06 -4.05 2.08
C THR A 227 7.87 -3.91 0.80
N SER A 228 9.10 -4.40 0.83
CA SER A 228 9.97 -4.43 -0.34
C SER A 228 10.96 -5.59 -0.23
N HIS A 229 11.28 -6.18 -1.38
CA HIS A 229 12.40 -7.10 -1.55
C HIS A 229 13.50 -6.51 -2.46
N HIS A 230 13.43 -5.22 -2.75
CA HIS A 230 14.28 -4.58 -3.73
C HIS A 230 15.48 -3.90 -3.06
N PRO A 231 16.74 -4.30 -3.35
CA PRO A 231 17.92 -3.78 -2.66
C PRO A 231 18.06 -2.25 -2.81
N TYR A 232 17.72 -1.71 -3.97
CA TYR A 232 17.78 -0.27 -4.20
C TYR A 232 16.71 0.52 -3.42
N VAL A 233 15.60 -0.11 -3.02
CA VAL A 233 14.63 0.55 -2.13
C VAL A 233 15.24 0.69 -0.74
N LEU A 234 15.91 -0.36 -0.25
CA LEU A 234 16.56 -0.35 1.06
C LEU A 234 17.64 0.74 1.16
N ASN A 235 18.39 0.98 0.08
CA ASN A 235 19.41 2.05 0.05
C ASN A 235 18.81 3.46 0.23
N GLU A 236 17.55 3.69 -0.13
CA GLU A 236 16.90 5.00 0.09
C GLU A 236 16.59 5.25 1.59
N PHE A 237 16.83 4.27 2.48
CA PHE A 237 16.68 4.39 3.93
C PHE A 237 18.00 4.52 4.69
N GLU A 238 19.14 4.72 4.01
CA GLU A 238 20.46 4.87 4.65
C GLU A 238 20.51 5.97 5.72
N ASP A 239 19.79 7.08 5.51
CA ASP A 239 19.74 8.22 6.43
C ASP A 239 18.69 8.07 7.55
N ILE A 240 17.79 7.08 7.45
CA ILE A 240 16.69 6.84 8.39
C ILE A 240 16.54 5.34 8.73
N PRO A 241 17.62 4.68 9.19
CA PRO A 241 17.60 3.23 9.46
C PRO A 241 16.56 2.83 10.50
N GLU A 242 16.12 3.73 11.38
CA GLU A 242 15.04 3.49 12.34
C GLU A 242 13.67 3.25 11.68
N ALA A 243 13.50 3.60 10.40
CA ALA A 243 12.29 3.33 9.63
C ALA A 243 12.28 1.93 8.99
N VAL A 244 13.38 1.17 9.10
CA VAL A 244 13.51 -0.17 8.50
C VAL A 244 13.29 -1.25 9.55
N PHE A 245 12.43 -2.20 9.22
CA PHE A 245 12.16 -3.40 10.01
C PHE A 245 12.49 -4.64 9.19
N VAL A 246 13.39 -5.47 9.71
CA VAL A 246 13.84 -6.72 9.09
C VAL A 246 13.02 -7.87 9.65
N PHE A 247 12.45 -8.68 8.76
CA PHE A 247 11.63 -9.84 9.10
C PHE A 247 12.42 -11.13 8.85
N ASP A 248 12.61 -11.94 9.88
CA ASP A 248 13.35 -13.20 9.85
C ASP A 248 12.52 -14.36 10.42
N LYS A 249 13.01 -15.59 10.19
CA LYS A 249 12.55 -16.77 10.92
C LYS A 249 13.66 -17.24 11.85
N ASP A 250 13.29 -17.60 13.07
CA ASP A 250 14.21 -18.24 14.00
C ASP A 250 14.35 -19.75 13.77
N GLU A 251 15.15 -20.39 14.62
CA GLU A 251 15.42 -21.83 14.55
C GLU A 251 14.15 -22.68 14.68
N ASP A 252 13.12 -22.16 15.36
CA ASP A 252 11.81 -22.80 15.53
C ASP A 252 10.82 -22.40 14.41
N GLY A 253 11.23 -21.56 13.48
CA GLY A 253 10.44 -21.07 12.35
C GLY A 253 9.48 -19.93 12.66
N ALA A 254 9.53 -19.37 13.87
CA ALA A 254 8.71 -18.23 14.29
C ALA A 254 9.25 -16.92 13.68
N THR A 255 8.32 -16.01 13.33
CA THR A 255 8.70 -14.72 12.75
C THR A 255 9.28 -13.81 13.82
N GLN A 256 10.50 -13.33 13.57
CA GLN A 256 11.13 -12.27 14.35
C GLN A 256 11.18 -10.98 13.54
N VAL A 257 10.93 -9.86 14.21
CA VAL A 257 10.98 -8.53 13.60
C VAL A 257 12.01 -7.71 14.36
N ARG A 258 13.01 -7.17 13.65
CA ARG A 258 14.09 -6.38 14.23
C ARG A 258 14.14 -5.01 13.57
N ASN A 259 14.12 -3.95 14.37
CA ASN A 259 14.38 -2.60 13.87
C ASN A 259 15.86 -2.44 13.53
N LEU A 260 16.17 -1.94 12.34
CA LEU A 260 17.54 -1.88 11.84
C LEU A 260 18.44 -1.00 12.72
N GLN A 261 17.98 0.18 13.13
CA GLN A 261 18.78 1.04 14.01
C GLN A 261 18.89 0.48 15.43
N LYS A 262 17.76 0.15 16.06
CA LYS A 262 17.69 -0.19 17.49
C LYS A 262 18.19 -1.59 17.81
N ASP A 263 17.88 -2.58 16.97
CA ASP A 263 18.08 -3.99 17.28
C ASP A 263 19.26 -4.61 16.50
N ILE A 264 19.81 -3.92 15.49
CA ILE A 264 20.94 -4.39 14.68
C ILE A 264 22.15 -3.46 14.79
N ILE A 265 22.03 -2.20 14.33
CA ILE A 265 23.15 -1.26 14.24
C ILE A 265 23.67 -0.87 15.63
N ALA A 266 22.80 -0.42 16.54
CA ALA A 266 23.23 0.04 17.86
C ALA A 266 23.92 -1.07 18.69
N PRO A 267 23.37 -2.29 18.81
CA PRO A 267 24.03 -3.40 19.52
C PRO A 267 25.37 -3.80 18.87
N SER A 268 25.45 -3.82 17.53
CA SER A 268 26.70 -4.12 16.82
C SER A 268 27.80 -3.08 17.09
N ASN A 269 27.43 -1.80 17.16
CA ASN A 269 28.36 -0.72 17.49
C ASN A 269 28.87 -0.84 18.93
N GLU A 270 27.99 -1.12 19.89
CA GLU A 270 28.37 -1.30 21.30
C GLU A 270 29.34 -2.47 21.50
N GLU A 271 29.13 -3.59 20.79
CA GLU A 271 30.01 -4.75 20.87
C GLU A 271 31.39 -4.45 20.28
N ASN A 272 31.44 -3.80 19.12
CA ASN A 272 32.71 -3.39 18.51
C ASN A 272 33.48 -2.41 19.41
N ASP A 273 32.79 -1.43 20.00
CA ASP A 273 33.40 -0.47 20.92
C ASP A 273 34.00 -1.17 22.16
N LYS A 274 33.31 -2.17 22.73
CA LYS A 274 33.82 -2.98 23.85
C LYS A 274 35.06 -3.78 23.48
N GLN A 275 35.13 -4.28 22.24
CA GLN A 275 36.25 -5.08 21.75
C GLN A 275 37.39 -4.24 21.15
N GLY A 276 37.23 -2.92 21.06
CA GLY A 276 38.20 -2.03 20.41
C GLY A 276 38.29 -2.23 18.89
N LEU A 277 37.24 -2.77 18.28
CA LEU A 277 37.12 -3.00 16.85
C LEU A 277 36.49 -1.78 16.15
N PRO A 278 36.79 -1.54 14.86
CA PRO A 278 36.12 -0.51 14.09
C PRO A 278 34.62 -0.83 13.93
N ARG A 279 33.76 0.18 14.07
CA ARG A 279 32.32 0.05 13.82
C ARG A 279 32.03 -0.28 12.36
N ILE A 280 31.06 -1.17 12.14
CA ILE A 280 30.57 -1.52 10.80
C ILE A 280 29.71 -0.37 10.27
N LYS A 281 29.99 0.06 9.04
CA LYS A 281 29.24 1.13 8.37
C LYS A 281 28.07 0.55 7.58
N PHE A 282 27.05 0.07 8.29
CA PHE A 282 25.87 -0.53 7.66
C PHE A 282 25.18 0.42 6.66
N THR A 283 25.13 1.71 6.96
CA THR A 283 24.42 2.71 6.13
C THR A 283 25.22 3.23 4.92
N GLN A 284 26.40 2.68 4.60
CA GLN A 284 27.13 3.07 3.37
C GLN A 284 26.85 2.14 2.17
N ASP A 285 26.16 1.02 2.40
CA ASP A 285 25.65 0.12 1.35
C ASP A 285 24.65 -0.88 1.96
N LEU A 286 23.45 -0.40 2.33
CA LEU A 286 22.49 -1.27 3.04
C LEU A 286 22.10 -2.49 2.22
N ALA A 287 21.99 -2.33 0.90
CA ALA A 287 21.74 -3.39 -0.05
C ALA A 287 22.79 -4.51 0.03
N GLU A 288 24.07 -4.17 0.02
CA GLU A 288 25.14 -5.18 0.07
C GLU A 288 25.17 -5.90 1.41
N HIS A 289 24.98 -5.19 2.53
CA HIS A 289 24.87 -5.82 3.86
C HIS A 289 23.61 -6.69 4.00
N TRP A 290 22.52 -6.31 3.36
CA TRP A 290 21.31 -7.14 3.31
C TRP A 290 21.57 -8.40 2.49
N PHE A 291 22.10 -8.25 1.27
CA PHE A 291 22.35 -9.36 0.35
C PHE A 291 23.34 -10.38 0.91
N SER A 292 24.36 -9.94 1.64
CA SER A 292 25.32 -10.83 2.30
C SER A 292 24.75 -11.52 3.55
N GLY A 293 23.52 -11.19 3.96
CA GLY A 293 22.87 -11.71 5.15
C GLY A 293 23.30 -11.04 6.46
N PHE A 294 24.10 -9.96 6.43
CA PHE A 294 24.53 -9.28 7.66
C PHE A 294 23.36 -8.63 8.40
N LEU A 295 22.34 -8.16 7.66
CA LEU A 295 21.14 -7.58 8.26
C LEU A 295 20.08 -8.63 8.64
N GLY A 296 20.14 -9.84 8.08
CA GLY A 296 19.03 -10.79 8.09
C GLY A 296 17.99 -10.47 7.02
N GLY A 297 16.80 -11.06 7.11
CA GLY A 297 15.71 -10.94 6.13
C GLY A 297 16.03 -11.57 4.79
N VAL A 298 16.95 -12.54 4.77
CA VAL A 298 17.36 -13.29 3.58
C VAL A 298 16.82 -14.71 3.64
N PRO A 299 16.49 -15.34 2.49
CA PRO A 299 16.09 -16.75 2.48
C PRO A 299 17.19 -17.65 3.06
N ALA A 300 16.78 -18.65 3.85
CA ALA A 300 17.67 -19.68 4.40
C ALA A 300 18.22 -20.63 3.32
#